data_AF-W4UV10-F1
#
_entry.id   AF-W4UV10-F1
#
_cell.length_a   1.000
_cell.length_b   1.000
_cell.length_c   1.000
_cell.angle_alpha   90.00
_cell.angle_beta   90.00
_cell.angle_gamma   90.00
#
_symmetry.space_group_name_H-M   'P 1'
#
loop_
_entity.id
_entity.type
_entity.pdbx_description
1 polymer ?
#
loop_
_entity_poly.entity_id
_entity_poly.type
_entity_poly.pdbx_seq_one_letter_code
_entity_poly.pdbx_strand_id
1 'polypeptide(L)'
;MISKLWEEGTSIKKRTSYYGTLYKEAINGVEQWVANGYTDVSQVQNSNYYKYLPIYTSSYFNSNGLSADDYTIFYPGSTYTGLNVQGGRIVNSDIYAENGIIHEVDVVSYPLQNLDESLKKDENGTAFRNILETKVANSYLFIDWVEAPLTTEVYKKLYPDRNITEVYLKSYNSLPFNPNYEYYSGALGTSEQAGFTYFIPSNAAVETFTTELKERARVDDLSSLSKSVLGYFLNAHMVNEIVWPSNFKKSMNANGEFINGKGLSGVGFAESGVTKSTFASNGVKYNIDHVIKSKYFNTVYSEVLLNPDYKMAYYAYTKFFANSVVEELLKSPITGYLEENYTILLPSDELLKADGYTYNENDNTFANSSKLGSSMNADDRLKRLLQMCVFKRIKNDEVNTEIANFAGSPSLGYGGYGYAVNDYGDMIRFKDNKIQAVGNILDGDEVTATELKDFAYNNGRVFGIDKMLQFSHAQRNLLWQKGGKIRQYMHSLPSM
;
A
#
# COMPACT_ATOMS: atom_id res chain seq x y z
N MET A 1 9.61 19.40 25.63
CA MET A 1 10.84 18.62 25.34
C MET A 1 11.77 19.48 24.48
N ILE A 2 13.01 19.71 24.92
CA ILE A 2 14.05 20.40 24.11
C ILE A 2 14.30 19.50 22.89
N SER A 3 14.25 20.04 21.65
CA SER A 3 14.65 19.23 20.49
C SER A 3 16.07 18.73 20.76
N LYS A 4 16.33 17.43 20.57
CA LYS A 4 17.70 16.93 20.67
C LYS A 4 18.58 17.80 19.76
N LEU A 5 19.76 18.13 20.29
CA LEU A 5 20.75 19.00 19.63
C LEU A 5 21.02 18.49 18.21
N TRP A 6 21.31 19.42 17.31
CA TRP A 6 21.73 19.09 15.94
C TRP A 6 22.84 18.04 16.01
N GLU A 7 22.66 16.93 15.31
CA GLU A 7 23.63 15.85 15.27
C GLU A 7 24.39 15.91 13.94
N GLU A 8 25.69 16.17 14.04
CA GLU A 8 26.57 16.28 12.88
C GLU A 8 26.56 14.99 12.06
N GLY A 9 26.45 15.12 10.73
CA GLY A 9 26.46 13.99 9.80
C GLY A 9 25.12 13.27 9.64
N THR A 10 24.16 13.44 10.56
CA THR A 10 22.85 12.76 10.48
C THR A 10 21.67 13.71 10.40
N SER A 11 21.83 14.96 10.86
CA SER A 11 20.78 15.98 10.76
C SER A 11 20.77 16.64 9.38
N ILE A 12 19.57 16.87 8.84
CA ILE A 12 19.31 17.51 7.54
C ILE A 12 18.47 18.77 7.65
N LYS A 13 17.81 18.98 8.80
CA LYS A 13 16.98 20.16 9.03
C LYS A 13 16.97 20.56 10.48
N LYS A 14 16.87 21.86 10.75
CA LYS A 14 16.89 22.42 12.10
C LYS A 14 15.54 23.00 12.48
N ARG A 15 15.07 22.73 13.70
CA ARG A 15 13.85 23.36 14.21
C ARG A 15 14.04 24.87 14.31
N THR A 16 13.13 25.64 13.73
CA THR A 16 13.12 27.11 13.82
C THR A 16 12.25 27.58 15.00
N SER A 17 12.38 28.85 15.38
CA SER A 17 11.44 29.50 16.30
C SER A 17 10.10 29.82 15.66
N TYR A 18 9.99 29.74 14.32
CA TYR A 18 8.74 29.93 13.62
C TYR A 18 7.85 28.70 13.76
N TYR A 19 6.56 28.91 14.05
CA TYR A 19 5.58 27.85 14.16
C TYR A 19 4.27 28.24 13.47
N GLY A 20 3.63 27.25 12.83
CA GLY A 20 2.28 27.40 12.29
C GLY A 20 1.27 27.53 13.44
N THR A 21 0.34 28.48 13.32
CA THR A 21 -0.70 28.74 14.33
C THR A 21 -2.09 28.42 13.76
N LEU A 22 -3.14 29.01 14.35
CA LEU A 22 -4.50 28.97 13.82
C LEU A 22 -4.57 29.44 12.37
N TYR A 23 -5.31 28.68 11.57
CA TYR A 23 -5.67 29.04 10.21
C TYR A 23 -7.16 28.76 9.97
N LYS A 24 -7.70 29.20 8.83
CA LYS A 24 -9.09 28.93 8.44
C LYS A 24 -9.17 27.84 7.39
N GLU A 25 -10.14 26.94 7.53
CA GLU A 25 -10.44 25.89 6.54
C GLU A 25 -11.94 25.63 6.51
N ALA A 26 -12.46 25.29 5.32
CA ALA A 26 -13.87 24.97 5.17
C ALA A 26 -14.14 23.53 5.64
N ILE A 27 -14.91 23.38 6.72
CA ILE A 27 -15.40 22.10 7.21
C ILE A 27 -16.88 22.01 6.83
N ASN A 28 -17.24 21.09 5.95
CA ASN A 28 -18.62 20.93 5.44
C ASN A 28 -19.19 22.23 4.84
N GLY A 29 -18.36 23.00 4.14
CA GLY A 29 -18.76 24.25 3.49
C GLY A 29 -18.84 25.47 4.43
N VAL A 30 -18.54 25.29 5.72
CA VAL A 30 -18.47 26.39 6.70
C VAL A 30 -17.02 26.68 7.03
N GLU A 31 -16.62 27.95 6.94
CA GLU A 31 -15.28 28.39 7.31
C GLU A 31 -15.10 28.30 8.84
N GLN A 32 -14.16 27.48 9.29
CA GLN A 32 -13.89 27.21 10.71
C GLN A 32 -12.44 27.57 11.07
N TRP A 33 -12.20 27.88 12.35
CA TRP A 33 -10.83 28.00 12.87
C TRP A 33 -10.25 26.63 13.12
N VAL A 34 -9.02 26.41 12.66
CA VAL A 34 -8.35 25.12 12.68
C VAL A 34 -6.95 25.23 13.23
N ALA A 35 -6.56 24.24 14.03
CA ALA A 35 -5.17 23.96 14.38
C ALA A 35 -4.81 22.51 14.03
N ASN A 36 -3.53 22.24 13.75
CA ASN A 36 -3.06 20.87 13.51
C ASN A 36 -2.91 20.14 14.85
N GLY A 37 -3.40 18.90 14.97
CA GLY A 37 -3.20 18.08 16.16
C GLY A 37 -4.31 17.06 16.40
N TYR A 38 -4.10 16.19 17.40
CA TYR A 38 -5.07 15.17 17.82
C TYR A 38 -5.62 15.42 19.24
N THR A 39 -4.88 16.18 20.06
CA THR A 39 -5.23 16.41 21.47
C THR A 39 -5.25 17.89 21.79
N ASP A 40 -6.21 18.30 22.62
CA ASP A 40 -6.35 19.64 23.17
C ASP A 40 -5.10 20.09 23.99
N VAL A 41 -5.01 21.38 24.38
CA VAL A 41 -3.80 22.17 24.76
C VAL A 41 -2.85 21.59 25.82
N SER A 42 -3.11 20.42 26.39
CA SER A 42 -2.13 19.66 27.17
C SER A 42 -0.87 19.26 26.38
N GLN A 43 -0.91 19.29 25.03
CA GLN A 43 0.21 18.90 24.15
C GLN A 43 0.64 19.99 23.15
N VAL A 44 0.03 21.18 23.16
CA VAL A 44 0.34 22.26 22.20
C VAL A 44 1.77 22.81 22.34
N GLN A 45 2.49 22.42 23.40
CA GLN A 45 3.91 22.72 23.59
C GLN A 45 4.91 21.74 22.93
N ASN A 46 4.47 20.68 22.25
CA ASN A 46 5.36 19.64 21.73
C ASN A 46 5.35 19.57 20.19
N SER A 47 6.47 20.01 19.58
CA SER A 47 7.03 19.63 18.26
C SER A 47 6.18 19.64 16.97
N ASN A 48 4.86 19.73 17.02
CA ASN A 48 3.97 19.57 15.85
C ASN A 48 3.78 20.85 15.04
N TYR A 49 4.17 22.00 15.58
CA TYR A 49 3.90 23.32 14.97
C TYR A 49 5.16 24.01 14.44
N TYR A 50 6.32 23.71 15.02
CA TYR A 50 7.57 24.37 14.67
C TYR A 50 8.03 23.93 13.29
N LYS A 51 8.26 24.91 12.41
CA LYS A 51 8.79 24.64 11.07
C LYS A 51 10.27 24.29 11.16
N TYR A 52 10.71 23.43 10.26
CA TYR A 52 12.11 23.06 10.13
C TYR A 52 12.73 23.71 8.90
N LEU A 53 13.99 24.12 9.05
CA LEU A 53 14.82 24.72 8.04
C LEU A 53 15.82 23.67 7.51
N PRO A 54 15.74 23.23 6.26
CA PRO A 54 16.72 22.32 5.67
C PRO A 54 18.11 22.95 5.61
N ILE A 55 19.11 22.21 6.09
CA ILE A 55 20.53 22.55 6.08
C ILE A 55 21.27 21.37 5.47
N TYR A 56 21.87 21.58 4.31
CA TYR A 56 22.55 20.55 3.54
C TYR A 56 24.04 20.64 3.80
N THR A 57 24.60 19.60 4.41
CA THR A 57 26.03 19.52 4.71
C THR A 57 26.71 18.40 3.93
N SER A 58 28.00 18.55 3.64
CA SER A 58 28.82 17.46 3.06
C SER A 58 28.78 16.20 3.92
N SER A 59 28.78 16.36 5.25
CA SER A 59 28.76 15.23 6.18
C SER A 59 27.47 14.41 6.05
N TYR A 60 26.30 15.05 5.94
CA TYR A 60 25.05 14.36 5.71
C TYR A 60 25.02 13.68 4.32
N PHE A 61 25.44 14.39 3.28
CA PHE A 61 25.40 13.88 1.90
C PHE A 61 26.32 12.66 1.74
N ASN A 62 27.56 12.75 2.23
CA ASN A 62 28.51 11.65 2.18
C ASN A 62 28.01 10.43 2.98
N SER A 63 27.43 10.64 4.17
CA SER A 63 26.96 9.55 5.03
C SER A 63 25.74 8.82 4.45
N ASN A 64 24.95 9.49 3.61
CA ASN A 64 23.72 8.94 3.03
C ASN A 64 23.86 8.58 1.54
N GLY A 65 25.08 8.64 0.99
CA GLY A 65 25.36 8.33 -0.42
C GLY A 65 24.68 9.28 -1.41
N LEU A 66 24.56 10.56 -1.03
CA LEU A 66 23.92 11.60 -1.83
C LEU A 66 24.97 12.42 -2.59
N SER A 67 24.54 13.03 -3.68
CA SER A 67 25.35 13.83 -4.59
C SER A 67 24.82 15.27 -4.69
N ALA A 68 25.58 16.14 -5.36
CA ALA A 68 25.12 17.49 -5.67
C ALA A 68 23.80 17.49 -6.48
N ASP A 69 23.58 16.47 -7.31
CA ASP A 69 22.37 16.35 -8.13
C ASP A 69 21.11 16.21 -7.27
N ASP A 70 21.20 15.53 -6.12
CA ASP A 70 20.09 15.41 -5.16
C ASP A 70 19.64 16.78 -4.66
N TYR A 71 20.58 17.71 -4.43
CA TYR A 71 20.30 19.09 -4.03
C TYR A 71 19.72 19.90 -5.20
N THR A 72 20.36 19.84 -6.36
CA THR A 72 19.99 20.62 -7.55
C THR A 72 18.58 20.28 -8.05
N ILE A 73 18.09 19.05 -7.82
CA ILE A 73 16.71 18.67 -8.12
C ILE A 73 15.69 19.52 -7.35
N PHE A 74 15.98 19.90 -6.11
CA PHE A 74 15.10 20.78 -5.32
C PHE A 74 15.38 22.27 -5.56
N TYR A 75 16.61 22.62 -5.91
CA TYR A 75 17.05 24.00 -6.11
C TYR A 75 17.86 24.15 -7.41
N PRO A 76 17.21 24.08 -8.60
CA PRO A 76 17.91 24.06 -9.88
C PRO A 76 18.70 25.34 -10.20
N GLY A 77 18.34 26.45 -9.56
CA GLY A 77 19.06 27.73 -9.68
C GLY A 77 20.20 27.90 -8.67
N SER A 78 20.47 26.92 -7.81
CA SER A 78 21.47 27.00 -6.75
C SER A 78 22.54 25.93 -6.89
N THR A 79 23.77 26.29 -6.51
CA THR A 79 24.92 25.38 -6.54
C THR A 79 25.13 24.79 -5.15
N TYR A 80 25.17 23.46 -5.07
CA TYR A 80 25.59 22.77 -3.85
C TYR A 80 27.07 23.04 -3.56
N THR A 81 27.39 23.51 -2.36
CA THR A 81 28.76 23.82 -1.90
C THR A 81 29.23 22.97 -0.74
N GLY A 82 28.43 21.99 -0.32
CA GLY A 82 28.70 21.23 0.89
C GLY A 82 28.23 21.91 2.17
N LEU A 83 27.68 23.12 2.06
CA LEU A 83 27.06 23.85 3.15
C LEU A 83 26.04 24.85 2.58
N ASN A 84 24.78 24.42 2.51
CA ASN A 84 23.67 25.18 1.96
C ASN A 84 22.52 25.23 2.97
N VAL A 85 21.72 26.30 2.94
CA VAL A 85 20.50 26.46 3.73
C VAL A 85 19.35 26.72 2.77
N GLN A 86 18.39 25.81 2.68
CA GLN A 86 17.42 25.78 1.57
C GLN A 86 18.15 25.94 0.20
N GLY A 87 17.65 26.82 -0.66
CA GLY A 87 18.28 27.18 -1.94
C GLY A 87 19.47 28.14 -1.82
N GLY A 88 19.89 28.49 -0.61
CA GLY A 88 20.96 29.44 -0.33
C GLY A 88 22.30 28.79 -0.09
N ARG A 89 23.36 29.48 -0.50
CA ARG A 89 24.75 29.14 -0.23
C ARG A 89 25.22 29.93 0.98
N ILE A 90 25.94 29.27 1.89
CA ILE A 90 26.64 29.98 2.95
C ILE A 90 27.92 30.59 2.34
N VAL A 91 28.03 31.92 2.37
CA VAL A 91 29.16 32.66 1.77
C VAL A 91 30.25 32.99 2.78
N ASN A 92 29.86 33.32 4.02
CA ASN A 92 30.74 33.49 5.16
C ASN A 92 30.16 32.70 6.35
N SER A 93 30.96 31.88 7.02
CA SER A 93 30.51 31.03 8.12
C SER A 93 31.24 31.36 9.42
N ASP A 94 30.67 30.90 10.54
CA ASP A 94 31.33 30.87 11.84
C ASP A 94 31.79 32.24 12.35
N ILE A 95 31.03 33.29 12.01
CA ILE A 95 31.28 34.64 12.50
C ILE A 95 30.77 34.71 13.94
N TYR A 96 31.68 34.72 14.90
CA TYR A 96 31.36 34.79 16.32
C TYR A 96 30.81 36.16 16.71
N ALA A 97 29.69 36.15 17.45
CA ALA A 97 29.11 37.30 18.13
C ALA A 97 28.97 37.00 19.63
N GLU A 98 28.81 38.04 20.46
CA GLU A 98 28.72 37.88 21.93
C GLU A 98 27.60 36.93 22.38
N ASN A 99 26.55 36.78 21.57
CA ASN A 99 25.35 36.01 21.87
C ASN A 99 25.04 34.92 20.83
N GLY A 100 25.98 34.57 19.94
CA GLY A 100 25.72 33.55 18.94
C GLY A 100 26.76 33.44 17.83
N ILE A 101 26.36 32.77 16.75
CA ILE A 101 27.16 32.57 15.54
C ILE A 101 26.34 33.07 14.35
N ILE A 102 26.99 33.78 13.44
CA ILE A 102 26.41 34.30 12.22
C ILE A 102 26.95 33.51 11.02
N HIS A 103 26.04 33.08 10.16
CA HIS A 103 26.35 32.58 8.82
C HIS A 103 25.66 33.49 7.81
N GLU A 104 26.43 34.03 6.88
CA GLU A 104 25.89 34.84 5.78
C GLU A 104 25.40 33.91 4.67
N VAL A 105 24.16 34.11 4.24
CA VAL A 105 23.50 33.32 3.19
C VAL A 105 23.12 34.25 2.04
N ASP A 106 23.37 33.82 0.81
CA ASP A 106 23.16 34.64 -0.40
C ASP A 106 21.70 34.75 -0.87
N VAL A 107 20.76 34.14 -0.14
CA VAL A 107 19.31 34.24 -0.38
C VAL A 107 18.52 34.44 0.91
N VAL A 108 17.34 35.05 0.79
CA VAL A 108 16.39 35.15 1.90
C VAL A 108 15.63 33.83 2.06
N SER A 109 15.75 33.20 3.23
CA SER A 109 14.99 31.98 3.57
C SER A 109 13.60 32.33 4.11
N TYR A 110 12.58 31.63 3.63
CA TYR A 110 11.22 31.72 4.15
C TYR A 110 10.84 30.43 4.90
N PRO A 111 9.94 30.51 5.91
CA PRO A 111 9.37 29.31 6.51
C PRO A 111 8.72 28.42 5.44
N LEU A 112 9.15 27.15 5.39
CA LEU A 112 8.59 26.19 4.46
C LEU A 112 7.20 25.74 4.91
N GLN A 113 6.35 25.44 3.94
CA GLN A 113 5.08 24.78 4.18
C GLN A 113 5.31 23.31 4.54
N ASN A 114 4.40 22.72 5.32
CA ASN A 114 4.37 21.25 5.46
C ASN A 114 3.67 20.61 4.25
N LEU A 115 3.70 19.28 4.19
CA LEU A 115 3.10 18.51 3.11
C LEU A 115 1.59 18.75 2.94
N ASP A 116 0.81 18.91 4.02
CA ASP A 116 -0.63 19.24 3.95
C ASP A 116 -0.85 20.64 3.34
N GLU A 117 -0.15 21.65 3.85
CA GLU A 117 -0.21 23.02 3.35
C GLU A 117 0.23 23.11 1.88
N SER A 118 1.28 22.36 1.52
CA SER A 118 1.82 22.29 0.16
C SER A 118 0.87 21.58 -0.81
N LEU A 119 0.15 20.55 -0.37
CA LEU A 119 -0.88 19.88 -1.17
C LEU A 119 -2.10 20.77 -1.36
N LYS A 120 -2.53 21.49 -0.32
CA LYS A 120 -3.71 22.38 -0.41
C LYS A 120 -3.58 23.47 -1.48
N LYS A 121 -2.36 23.95 -1.73
CA LYS A 121 -2.05 24.98 -2.73
C LYS A 121 -1.71 24.41 -4.11
N ASP A 122 -1.72 23.09 -4.26
CA ASP A 122 -1.31 22.41 -5.48
C ASP A 122 -2.50 22.11 -6.38
N GLU A 123 -2.72 22.94 -7.39
CA GLU A 123 -3.81 22.76 -8.34
C GLU A 123 -3.70 21.42 -9.08
N ASN A 124 -2.48 20.94 -9.35
CA ASN A 124 -2.21 19.67 -10.03
C ASN A 124 -2.48 18.44 -9.16
N GLY A 125 -2.63 18.62 -7.84
CA GLY A 125 -2.88 17.56 -6.86
C GLY A 125 -4.31 17.52 -6.32
N THR A 126 -5.24 18.27 -6.92
CA THR A 126 -6.62 18.39 -6.43
C THR A 126 -7.35 17.05 -6.42
N ALA A 127 -7.22 16.23 -7.47
CA ALA A 127 -7.89 14.92 -7.53
C ALA A 127 -7.37 13.96 -6.45
N PHE A 128 -6.06 13.97 -6.17
CA PHE A 128 -5.47 13.22 -5.05
C PHE A 128 -6.01 13.71 -3.69
N ARG A 129 -6.08 15.03 -3.50
CA ARG A 129 -6.68 15.62 -2.29
C ARG A 129 -8.15 15.23 -2.13
N ASN A 130 -8.93 15.17 -3.20
CA ASN A 130 -10.33 14.76 -3.14
C ASN A 130 -10.50 13.32 -2.62
N ILE A 131 -9.53 12.42 -2.85
CA ILE A 131 -9.53 11.08 -2.27
C ILE A 131 -9.28 11.14 -0.75
N LEU A 132 -8.34 11.97 -0.27
CA LEU A 132 -8.14 12.22 1.16
C LEU A 132 -9.40 12.80 1.83
N GLU A 133 -10.13 13.66 1.11
CA GLU A 133 -11.33 14.34 1.57
C GLU A 133 -12.63 13.55 1.31
N THR A 134 -12.54 12.30 0.86
CA THR A 134 -13.71 11.45 0.60
C THR A 134 -14.56 11.28 1.86
N LYS A 135 -15.88 11.42 1.68
CA LYS A 135 -16.87 11.27 2.75
C LYS A 135 -17.74 10.05 2.54
N VAL A 136 -18.16 9.45 3.63
CA VAL A 136 -19.30 8.52 3.68
C VAL A 136 -20.36 9.14 4.57
N ALA A 137 -21.54 9.39 4.01
CA ALA A 137 -22.55 10.25 4.61
C ALA A 137 -21.95 11.63 4.99
N ASN A 138 -21.96 12.00 6.28
CA ASN A 138 -21.47 13.29 6.77
C ASN A 138 -20.07 13.23 7.39
N SER A 139 -19.36 12.10 7.27
CA SER A 139 -18.06 11.88 7.92
C SER A 139 -16.96 11.66 6.88
N TYR A 140 -15.81 12.31 7.08
CA TYR A 140 -14.61 12.07 6.28
C TYR A 140 -14.01 10.70 6.62
N LEU A 141 -13.48 10.01 5.61
CA LEU A 141 -12.86 8.69 5.81
C LEU A 141 -11.45 8.79 6.43
N PHE A 142 -10.67 9.80 6.03
CA PHE A 142 -9.26 9.92 6.40
C PHE A 142 -8.92 11.16 7.25
N ILE A 143 -9.87 12.08 7.44
CA ILE A 143 -9.65 13.34 8.15
C ILE A 143 -10.54 13.39 9.37
N ASP A 144 -9.95 13.63 10.52
CA ASP A 144 -10.66 13.91 11.76
C ASP A 144 -10.66 15.40 12.05
N TRP A 145 -11.85 15.87 12.44
CA TRP A 145 -12.10 17.22 12.92
C TRP A 145 -12.66 17.11 14.33
N VAL A 146 -11.86 17.49 15.32
CA VAL A 146 -12.27 17.40 16.73
C VAL A 146 -12.34 18.80 17.31
N GLU A 147 -13.52 19.23 17.75
CA GLU A 147 -13.66 20.49 18.48
C GLU A 147 -12.78 20.46 19.74
N ALA A 148 -12.01 21.53 19.97
CA ALA A 148 -11.09 21.65 21.10
C ALA A 148 -11.40 22.89 21.94
N PRO A 149 -12.26 22.76 22.96
CA PRO A 149 -12.68 23.89 23.79
C PRO A 149 -11.53 24.57 24.54
N LEU A 150 -10.53 23.83 25.07
CA LEU A 150 -9.42 24.47 25.77
C LEU A 150 -8.51 25.22 24.79
N THR A 151 -8.28 24.66 23.60
CA THR A 151 -7.53 25.29 22.51
C THR A 151 -8.21 26.57 22.06
N THR A 152 -9.54 26.55 21.96
CA THR A 152 -10.37 27.72 21.69
C THR A 152 -10.12 28.82 22.71
N GLU A 153 -10.21 28.51 24.01
CA GLU A 153 -10.02 29.51 25.08
C GLU A 153 -8.59 30.06 25.14
N VAL A 154 -7.57 29.23 24.86
CA VAL A 154 -6.18 29.69 24.78
C VAL A 154 -5.99 30.66 23.61
N TYR A 155 -6.51 30.32 22.43
CA TYR A 155 -6.31 31.18 21.27
C TYR A 155 -7.17 32.44 21.27
N LYS A 156 -8.36 32.44 21.90
CA LYS A 156 -9.11 33.68 22.17
C LYS A 156 -8.28 34.69 22.96
N LYS A 157 -7.50 34.23 23.94
CA LYS A 157 -6.61 35.08 24.74
C LYS A 157 -5.39 35.55 23.96
N LEU A 158 -4.80 34.68 23.13
CA LEU A 158 -3.63 35.02 22.31
C LEU A 158 -3.97 35.97 21.16
N TYR A 159 -5.19 35.86 20.62
CA TYR A 159 -5.64 36.61 19.45
C TYR A 159 -7.05 37.20 19.67
N PRO A 160 -7.20 38.17 20.59
CA PRO A 160 -8.51 38.74 20.94
C PRO A 160 -9.23 39.36 19.74
N ASP A 161 -8.48 39.86 18.75
CA ASP A 161 -9.04 40.53 17.57
C ASP A 161 -9.49 39.58 16.45
N ARG A 162 -9.28 38.25 16.59
CA ARG A 162 -9.59 37.27 15.53
C ARG A 162 -11.02 36.71 15.57
N ASN A 163 -11.88 37.18 16.48
CA ASN A 163 -13.26 36.68 16.65
C ASN A 163 -13.34 35.14 16.60
N ILE A 164 -12.51 34.47 17.40
CA ILE A 164 -12.43 33.01 17.46
C ILE A 164 -13.63 32.48 18.23
N THR A 165 -14.51 31.74 17.57
CA THR A 165 -15.70 31.12 18.18
C THR A 165 -15.38 29.73 18.71
N GLU A 166 -14.94 28.85 17.81
CA GLU A 166 -14.63 27.43 18.02
C GLU A 166 -13.37 27.07 17.23
N VAL A 167 -12.49 26.26 17.80
CA VAL A 167 -11.30 25.72 17.14
C VAL A 167 -11.44 24.22 16.98
N TYR A 168 -11.22 23.73 15.76
CA TYR A 168 -11.18 22.31 15.43
C TYR A 168 -9.73 21.86 15.24
N LEU A 169 -9.40 20.69 15.78
CA LEU A 169 -8.13 20.04 15.57
C LEU A 169 -8.23 19.15 14.33
N LYS A 170 -7.32 19.37 13.36
CA LYS A 170 -7.18 18.54 12.16
C LYS A 170 -6.15 17.45 12.40
N SER A 171 -6.56 16.21 12.17
CA SER A 171 -5.64 15.07 12.06
C SER A 171 -6.05 14.14 10.94
N TYR A 172 -5.14 13.26 10.56
CA TYR A 172 -5.32 12.25 9.55
C TYR A 172 -5.24 10.86 10.17
N ASN A 173 -6.20 10.02 9.82
CA ASN A 173 -6.35 8.68 10.36
C ASN A 173 -6.11 7.61 9.32
N SER A 174 -5.56 6.47 9.78
CA SER A 174 -5.30 5.30 8.93
C SER A 174 -4.41 5.60 7.72
N LEU A 175 -3.59 6.64 7.84
CA LEU A 175 -2.50 6.94 6.92
C LEU A 175 -1.15 6.61 7.58
N PRO A 176 -0.08 6.41 6.81
CA PRO A 176 1.24 6.05 7.34
C PRO A 176 1.86 7.14 8.21
N PHE A 177 1.48 8.40 7.98
CA PHE A 177 1.84 9.56 8.77
C PHE A 177 0.81 10.68 8.61
N ASN A 178 0.85 11.66 9.50
CA ASN A 178 0.02 12.86 9.45
C ASN A 178 0.73 13.96 8.63
N PRO A 179 0.29 14.30 7.41
CA PRO A 179 0.99 15.26 6.54
C PRO A 179 1.00 16.70 7.08
N ASN A 180 0.12 17.02 8.03
CA ASN A 180 0.04 18.32 8.68
C ASN A 180 0.91 18.43 9.96
N TYR A 181 1.58 17.35 10.38
CA TYR A 181 2.44 17.36 11.56
C TYR A 181 3.89 17.64 11.17
N GLU A 182 4.53 18.55 11.92
CA GLU A 182 5.97 18.81 11.80
C GLU A 182 6.83 17.74 12.48
N TYR A 183 6.24 17.00 13.42
CA TYR A 183 6.88 15.92 14.12
C TYR A 183 7.06 14.70 13.21
N TYR A 184 8.26 14.13 13.22
CA TYR A 184 8.58 12.87 12.54
C TYR A 184 8.70 11.78 13.59
N SER A 185 8.05 10.65 13.35
CA SER A 185 8.01 9.49 14.24
C SER A 185 8.31 8.17 13.55
N GLY A 186 8.91 8.22 12.36
CA GLY A 186 9.27 7.01 11.62
C GLY A 186 10.50 6.31 12.21
N ALA A 187 10.94 5.26 11.54
CA ALA A 187 12.03 4.40 12.02
C ALA A 187 13.40 5.12 12.06
N LEU A 188 13.54 6.23 11.33
CA LEU A 188 14.81 6.94 11.15
C LEU A 188 14.92 8.18 12.05
N GLY A 189 15.63 8.05 13.17
CA GLY A 189 16.08 9.20 13.94
C GLY A 189 14.97 10.14 14.43
N THR A 190 15.27 11.44 14.47
CA THR A 190 14.41 12.52 14.98
C THR A 190 13.88 13.42 13.86
N SER A 191 12.97 14.35 14.20
CA SER A 191 12.53 15.41 13.26
C SER A 191 13.66 16.25 12.66
N GLU A 192 14.86 16.30 13.22
CA GLU A 192 15.99 17.01 12.59
C GLU A 192 16.79 16.13 11.60
N GLN A 193 16.62 14.80 11.67
CA GLN A 193 17.37 13.80 10.90
C GLN A 193 16.57 13.23 9.72
N ALA A 194 15.24 13.26 9.79
CA ALA A 194 14.37 12.64 8.79
C ALA A 194 13.09 13.45 8.55
N GLY A 195 12.26 12.94 7.65
CA GLY A 195 10.99 13.52 7.24
C GLY A 195 10.20 12.51 6.42
N PHE A 196 9.13 12.96 5.80
CA PHE A 196 8.25 12.12 4.99
C PHE A 196 8.40 12.43 3.50
N THR A 197 7.86 11.55 2.64
CA THR A 197 7.72 11.84 1.20
C THR A 197 6.27 11.68 0.74
N TYR A 198 5.81 12.66 -0.04
CA TYR A 198 4.55 12.63 -0.79
C TYR A 198 4.80 12.58 -2.29
N PHE A 199 4.27 11.56 -2.94
CA PHE A 199 4.16 11.50 -4.39
C PHE A 199 2.75 11.90 -4.81
N ILE A 200 2.60 13.06 -5.43
CA ILE A 200 1.30 13.62 -5.82
C ILE A 200 1.09 13.38 -7.31
N PRO A 201 0.25 12.40 -7.69
CA PRO A 201 -0.09 12.15 -9.09
C PRO A 201 -0.87 13.31 -9.69
N SER A 202 -0.68 13.52 -10.99
CA SER A 202 -1.45 14.50 -11.76
C SER A 202 -2.96 14.19 -11.68
N ASN A 203 -3.79 15.23 -11.73
CA ASN A 203 -5.25 15.08 -11.73
C ASN A 203 -5.72 14.07 -12.79
N ALA A 204 -5.20 14.16 -14.01
CA ALA A 204 -5.55 13.25 -15.11
C ALA A 204 -5.20 11.78 -14.81
N ALA A 205 -4.06 11.51 -14.16
CA ALA A 205 -3.67 10.17 -13.78
C ALA A 205 -4.59 9.59 -12.70
N VAL A 206 -4.97 10.40 -11.70
CA VAL A 206 -5.93 9.99 -10.66
C VAL A 206 -7.32 9.76 -11.24
N GLU A 207 -7.79 10.61 -12.15
CA GLU A 207 -9.09 10.45 -12.81
C GLU A 207 -9.15 9.17 -13.65
N THR A 208 -8.08 8.86 -14.39
CA THR A 208 -7.96 7.60 -15.14
C THR A 208 -8.02 6.40 -14.19
N PHE A 209 -7.20 6.42 -13.13
CA PHE A 209 -7.17 5.35 -12.15
C PHE A 209 -8.52 5.17 -11.43
N THR A 210 -9.17 6.25 -11.00
CA THR A 210 -10.44 6.19 -10.27
C THR A 210 -11.59 5.73 -11.17
N THR A 211 -11.56 6.06 -12.47
CA THR A 211 -12.52 5.52 -13.44
C THR A 211 -12.37 4.00 -13.56
N GLU A 212 -11.16 3.51 -13.81
CA GLU A 212 -10.88 2.07 -13.88
C GLU A 212 -11.26 1.35 -12.58
N LEU A 213 -10.89 1.92 -11.43
CA LEU A 213 -11.20 1.35 -10.11
C LEU A 213 -12.71 1.18 -9.91
N LYS A 214 -13.50 2.19 -10.30
CA LYS A 214 -14.96 2.18 -10.22
C LYS A 214 -15.60 1.18 -11.16
N GLU A 215 -15.11 1.08 -12.40
CA GLU A 215 -15.56 0.08 -13.37
C GLU A 215 -15.32 -1.35 -12.86
N ARG A 216 -14.12 -1.62 -12.36
CA ARG A 216 -13.75 -2.93 -11.80
C ARG A 216 -14.54 -3.29 -10.54
N ALA A 217 -14.81 -2.30 -9.68
CA ALA A 217 -15.63 -2.48 -8.49
C ALA A 217 -17.14 -2.44 -8.74
N ARG A 218 -17.57 -2.07 -9.96
CA ARG A 218 -18.96 -1.84 -10.37
C ARG A 218 -19.70 -0.88 -9.42
N VAL A 219 -19.07 0.26 -9.12
CA VAL A 219 -19.64 1.34 -8.28
C VAL A 219 -19.57 2.69 -8.98
N ASP A 220 -20.52 3.57 -8.73
CA ASP A 220 -20.55 4.89 -9.36
C ASP A 220 -19.67 5.94 -8.65
N ASP A 221 -19.49 5.76 -7.34
CA ASP A 221 -18.82 6.73 -6.46
C ASP A 221 -17.77 6.08 -5.56
N LEU A 222 -16.65 6.78 -5.33
CA LEU A 222 -15.54 6.31 -4.50
C LEU A 222 -15.94 6.10 -3.04
N SER A 223 -16.94 6.82 -2.53
CA SER A 223 -17.48 6.63 -1.18
C SER A 223 -18.15 5.26 -0.98
N SER A 224 -18.48 4.55 -2.06
CA SER A 224 -18.98 3.17 -2.00
C SER A 224 -17.86 2.15 -1.78
N LEU A 225 -16.60 2.55 -1.95
CA LEU A 225 -15.45 1.69 -1.70
C LEU A 225 -15.08 1.69 -0.20
N SER A 226 -14.52 0.57 0.26
CA SER A 226 -14.05 0.50 1.65
C SER A 226 -12.90 1.46 1.92
N LYS A 227 -12.80 1.93 3.18
CA LYS A 227 -11.68 2.75 3.64
C LYS A 227 -10.31 2.09 3.36
N SER A 228 -10.23 0.76 3.44
CA SER A 228 -9.00 0.02 3.14
C SER A 228 -8.60 0.12 1.66
N VAL A 229 -9.57 0.01 0.74
CA VAL A 229 -9.31 0.13 -0.72
C VAL A 229 -8.74 1.51 -1.04
N LEU A 230 -9.40 2.59 -0.60
CA LEU A 230 -8.88 3.94 -0.81
C LEU A 230 -7.56 4.16 -0.05
N GLY A 231 -7.39 3.54 1.12
CA GLY A 231 -6.16 3.57 1.90
C GLY A 231 -4.98 2.93 1.17
N TYR A 232 -5.16 1.82 0.45
CA TYR A 232 -4.10 1.21 -0.36
C TYR A 232 -3.59 2.16 -1.44
N PHE A 233 -4.49 2.90 -2.09
CA PHE A 233 -4.10 3.93 -3.05
C PHE A 233 -3.30 5.05 -2.39
N LEU A 234 -3.78 5.61 -1.28
CA LEU A 234 -3.08 6.69 -0.58
C LEU A 234 -1.70 6.24 -0.07
N ASN A 235 -1.64 5.07 0.56
CA ASN A 235 -0.40 4.48 1.07
C ASN A 235 0.62 4.22 -0.04
N ALA A 236 0.18 3.95 -1.27
CA ALA A 236 1.08 3.74 -2.39
C ALA A 236 1.89 5.00 -2.74
N HIS A 237 1.39 6.18 -2.34
CA HIS A 237 1.94 7.50 -2.62
C HIS A 237 2.62 8.15 -1.41
N MET A 238 2.70 7.43 -0.28
CA MET A 238 3.22 7.91 0.99
C MET A 238 4.42 7.08 1.44
N VAL A 239 5.52 7.76 1.76
CA VAL A 239 6.74 7.11 2.28
C VAL A 239 7.14 7.74 3.61
N ASN A 240 7.43 6.90 4.61
CA ASN A 240 7.80 7.33 5.97
C ASN A 240 9.30 7.66 6.12
N GLU A 241 9.89 8.25 5.09
CA GLU A 241 11.28 8.72 5.02
C GLU A 241 11.41 9.77 3.90
N ILE A 242 12.52 10.50 3.87
CA ILE A 242 12.87 11.36 2.72
C ILE A 242 13.44 10.46 1.63
N VAL A 243 12.73 10.38 0.51
CA VAL A 243 13.21 9.69 -0.69
C VAL A 243 14.08 10.67 -1.46
N TRP A 244 15.39 10.46 -1.40
CA TRP A 244 16.35 11.18 -2.22
C TRP A 244 16.39 10.61 -3.65
N PRO A 245 16.61 11.44 -4.68
CA PRO A 245 16.79 11.00 -6.06
C PRO A 245 17.78 9.84 -6.22
N SER A 246 18.95 9.88 -5.56
CA SER A 246 19.97 8.83 -5.57
C SER A 246 19.51 7.51 -4.94
N ASN A 247 18.53 7.56 -4.03
CA ASN A 247 18.00 6.39 -3.32
C ASN A 247 16.68 5.88 -3.91
N PHE A 248 16.13 6.55 -4.92
CA PHE A 248 14.80 6.30 -5.49
C PHE A 248 14.52 4.82 -5.82
N LYS A 249 15.49 4.10 -6.40
CA LYS A 249 15.31 2.68 -6.78
C LYS A 249 15.20 1.71 -5.60
N LYS A 250 15.62 2.13 -4.41
CA LYS A 250 15.58 1.31 -3.18
C LYS A 250 14.36 1.63 -2.31
N SER A 251 13.76 2.81 -2.50
CA SER A 251 12.67 3.28 -1.66
C SER A 251 11.38 2.51 -1.91
N MET A 252 10.68 2.24 -0.82
CA MET A 252 9.37 1.61 -0.82
C MET A 252 8.34 2.50 -0.15
N ASN A 253 7.11 2.47 -0.64
CA ASN A 253 5.99 3.15 -0.01
C ASN A 253 5.47 2.38 1.21
N ALA A 254 4.44 2.92 1.87
CA ALA A 254 3.88 2.35 3.08
C ALA A 254 3.17 1.01 2.90
N ASN A 255 2.87 0.59 1.66
CA ASN A 255 2.39 -0.76 1.36
C ASN A 255 3.52 -1.79 1.21
N GLY A 256 4.79 -1.37 1.32
CA GLY A 256 5.96 -2.21 1.05
C GLY A 256 6.20 -2.45 -0.44
N GLU A 257 5.91 -1.46 -1.27
CA GLU A 257 6.01 -1.53 -2.73
C GLU A 257 7.09 -0.57 -3.21
N PHE A 258 7.92 -1.01 -4.16
CA PHE A 258 8.87 -0.11 -4.80
C PHE A 258 8.12 0.99 -5.54
N ILE A 259 8.46 2.26 -5.26
CA ILE A 259 7.82 3.43 -5.88
C ILE A 259 7.99 3.47 -7.41
N ASN A 260 9.03 2.83 -7.94
CA ASN A 260 9.27 2.67 -9.38
C ASN A 260 8.71 1.35 -9.95
N GLY A 261 7.99 0.57 -9.13
CA GLY A 261 7.35 -0.69 -9.48
C GLY A 261 8.25 -1.89 -9.78
N LYS A 262 9.59 -1.74 -9.72
CA LYS A 262 10.55 -2.81 -10.05
C LYS A 262 11.85 -2.80 -9.21
N GLY A 263 11.95 -1.91 -8.23
CA GLY A 263 13.15 -1.76 -7.39
C GLY A 263 14.40 -1.46 -8.20
N LEU A 264 15.49 -2.18 -7.91
CA LEU A 264 16.79 -2.00 -8.58
C LEU A 264 16.74 -2.21 -10.11
N SER A 265 15.82 -3.05 -10.58
CA SER A 265 15.61 -3.33 -12.02
C SER A 265 14.68 -2.32 -12.69
N GLY A 266 14.16 -1.34 -11.95
CA GLY A 266 13.29 -0.28 -12.47
C GLY A 266 14.02 0.97 -12.95
N VAL A 267 13.24 1.95 -13.37
CA VAL A 267 13.72 3.28 -13.78
C VAL A 267 14.31 4.05 -12.59
N GLY A 268 15.27 4.93 -12.87
CA GLY A 268 15.81 5.88 -11.91
C GLY A 268 14.94 7.13 -11.79
N PHE A 269 15.30 8.05 -10.88
CA PHE A 269 14.55 9.28 -10.63
C PHE A 269 14.36 10.15 -11.88
N ALA A 270 15.40 10.29 -12.72
CA ALA A 270 15.33 11.11 -13.93
C ALA A 270 14.27 10.63 -14.95
N GLU A 271 13.95 9.34 -14.93
CA GLU A 271 13.00 8.70 -15.85
C GLU A 271 11.68 8.34 -15.13
N SER A 272 11.51 8.75 -13.88
CA SER A 272 10.40 8.31 -13.04
C SER A 272 9.13 9.14 -13.22
N GLY A 273 9.02 9.98 -14.24
CA GLY A 273 7.83 10.83 -14.45
C GLY A 273 7.62 11.91 -13.37
N VAL A 274 8.66 12.27 -12.61
CA VAL A 274 8.61 13.41 -11.67
C VAL A 274 8.63 14.71 -12.45
N THR A 275 7.61 15.53 -12.25
CA THR A 275 7.41 16.82 -12.95
C THR A 275 7.80 18.02 -12.09
N LYS A 276 7.80 17.87 -10.76
CA LYS A 276 8.22 18.90 -9.82
C LYS A 276 8.69 18.30 -8.51
N SER A 277 9.77 18.85 -7.96
CA SER A 277 10.29 18.51 -6.64
C SER A 277 10.17 19.72 -5.71
N THR A 278 9.72 19.52 -4.48
CA THR A 278 9.56 20.59 -3.50
C THR A 278 9.96 20.10 -2.12
N PHE A 279 10.86 20.83 -1.47
CA PHE A 279 11.19 20.57 -0.07
C PHE A 279 10.17 21.26 0.85
N ALA A 280 9.61 20.52 1.79
CA ALA A 280 8.66 20.97 2.79
C ALA A 280 9.31 20.96 4.19
N SER A 281 8.70 21.62 5.17
CA SER A 281 9.24 21.65 6.54
C SER A 281 9.30 20.24 7.17
N ASN A 282 8.31 19.38 6.90
CA ASN A 282 8.25 18.03 7.44
C ASN A 282 8.70 16.92 6.46
N GLY A 283 9.18 17.25 5.27
CA GLY A 283 9.54 16.23 4.27
C GLY A 283 9.76 16.76 2.87
N VAL A 284 9.53 15.92 1.86
CA VAL A 284 9.64 16.27 0.44
C VAL A 284 8.36 15.89 -0.30
N LYS A 285 7.98 16.72 -1.29
CA LYS A 285 6.85 16.49 -2.17
C LYS A 285 7.35 16.38 -3.61
N TYR A 286 6.94 15.32 -4.30
CA TYR A 286 7.16 15.12 -5.72
C TYR A 286 5.82 15.12 -6.44
N ASN A 287 5.62 16.00 -7.41
CA ASN A 287 4.54 15.85 -8.36
C ASN A 287 4.96 14.85 -9.45
N ILE A 288 4.09 13.91 -9.80
CA ILE A 288 4.34 12.89 -10.80
C ILE A 288 3.23 12.86 -11.84
N ASP A 289 3.54 12.46 -13.06
CA ASP A 289 2.59 12.40 -14.18
C ASP A 289 1.70 11.15 -14.20
N HIS A 290 1.94 10.19 -13.31
CA HIS A 290 1.28 8.89 -13.25
C HIS A 290 0.89 8.51 -11.81
N VAL A 291 0.06 7.46 -11.68
CA VAL A 291 -0.24 6.84 -10.37
C VAL A 291 0.82 5.79 -10.04
N ILE A 292 1.35 5.81 -8.82
CA ILE A 292 2.24 4.75 -8.34
C ILE A 292 1.46 3.44 -8.30
N LYS A 293 1.97 2.42 -8.99
CA LYS A 293 1.36 1.10 -9.05
C LYS A 293 1.34 0.46 -7.67
N SER A 294 0.26 -0.25 -7.36
CA SER A 294 0.11 -0.96 -6.10
C SER A 294 -0.17 -2.43 -6.31
N LYS A 295 0.43 -3.28 -5.47
CA LYS A 295 0.19 -4.72 -5.44
C LYS A 295 -1.28 -5.06 -5.24
N TYR A 296 -2.06 -4.19 -4.58
CA TYR A 296 -3.49 -4.40 -4.36
C TYR A 296 -4.36 -4.18 -5.61
N PHE A 297 -3.88 -3.42 -6.59
CA PHE A 297 -4.64 -3.10 -7.82
C PHE A 297 -4.07 -3.76 -9.07
N ASN A 298 -2.80 -4.16 -9.04
CA ASN A 298 -2.11 -4.68 -10.22
C ASN A 298 -1.89 -6.20 -10.20
N THR A 299 -2.13 -6.89 -9.08
CA THR A 299 -1.96 -8.35 -8.98
C THR A 299 -3.27 -9.10 -9.16
N VAL A 300 -3.20 -10.42 -9.32
CA VAL A 300 -4.38 -11.30 -9.35
C VAL A 300 -5.28 -11.17 -8.12
N TYR A 301 -4.75 -10.74 -6.96
CA TYR A 301 -5.57 -10.46 -5.77
C TYR A 301 -6.54 -9.29 -5.98
N SER A 302 -6.21 -8.35 -6.88
CA SER A 302 -7.09 -7.22 -7.19
C SER A 302 -8.48 -7.65 -7.67
N GLU A 303 -8.57 -8.81 -8.33
CA GLU A 303 -9.85 -9.36 -8.78
C GLU A 303 -10.73 -9.76 -7.60
N VAL A 304 -10.14 -10.45 -6.61
CA VAL A 304 -10.82 -10.80 -5.36
C VAL A 304 -11.21 -9.55 -4.57
N LEU A 305 -10.32 -8.55 -4.54
CA LEU A 305 -10.52 -7.32 -3.77
C LEU A 305 -11.64 -6.45 -4.32
N LEU A 306 -11.76 -6.33 -5.64
CA LEU A 306 -12.60 -5.32 -6.29
C LEU A 306 -13.89 -5.89 -6.88
N ASN A 307 -13.85 -7.06 -7.52
CA ASN A 307 -15.00 -7.54 -8.26
C ASN A 307 -16.10 -8.05 -7.30
N PRO A 308 -17.32 -7.47 -7.36
CA PRO A 308 -18.40 -7.79 -6.42
C PRO A 308 -18.93 -9.22 -6.56
N ASP A 309 -18.61 -9.94 -7.63
CA ASP A 309 -19.00 -11.34 -7.83
C ASP A 309 -18.22 -12.31 -6.91
N TYR A 310 -17.17 -11.82 -6.23
CA TYR A 310 -16.26 -12.63 -5.40
C TYR A 310 -16.15 -12.15 -3.93
N LYS A 311 -17.14 -11.43 -3.40
CA LYS A 311 -17.10 -10.89 -2.02
C LYS A 311 -16.93 -11.96 -0.95
N MET A 312 -17.59 -13.12 -1.08
CA MET A 312 -17.41 -14.22 -0.13
C MET A 312 -15.99 -14.78 -0.17
N ALA A 313 -15.35 -14.81 -1.34
CA ALA A 313 -13.94 -15.15 -1.44
C ALA A 313 -13.07 -14.10 -0.75
N TYR A 314 -13.33 -12.79 -0.97
CA TYR A 314 -12.65 -11.71 -0.25
C TYR A 314 -12.76 -11.83 1.28
N TYR A 315 -13.96 -12.05 1.81
CA TYR A 315 -14.17 -12.24 3.25
C TYR A 315 -13.43 -13.46 3.78
N ALA A 316 -13.42 -14.57 3.02
CA ALA A 316 -12.68 -15.77 3.42
C ALA A 316 -11.15 -15.55 3.37
N TYR A 317 -10.63 -14.89 2.33
CA TYR A 317 -9.20 -14.58 2.21
C TYR A 317 -8.73 -13.65 3.33
N THR A 318 -9.48 -12.60 3.62
CA THR A 318 -9.15 -11.69 4.73
C THR A 318 -9.28 -12.35 6.09
N LYS A 319 -10.31 -13.18 6.33
CA LYS A 319 -10.52 -13.88 7.60
C LYS A 319 -9.48 -14.98 7.87
N PHE A 320 -9.19 -15.81 6.87
CA PHE A 320 -8.39 -17.04 7.07
C PHE A 320 -6.95 -16.94 6.57
N PHE A 321 -6.68 -16.05 5.61
CA PHE A 321 -5.46 -16.11 4.81
C PHE A 321 -4.72 -14.78 4.67
N ALA A 322 -5.07 -13.76 5.46
CA ALA A 322 -4.44 -12.43 5.40
C ALA A 322 -2.91 -12.48 5.42
N ASN A 323 -2.32 -13.32 6.28
CA ASN A 323 -0.87 -13.46 6.43
C ASN A 323 -0.28 -14.70 5.73
N SER A 324 -0.99 -15.27 4.74
CA SER A 324 -0.52 -16.45 3.99
C SER A 324 -0.87 -16.35 2.51
N VAL A 325 -2.03 -16.86 2.08
CA VAL A 325 -2.41 -16.86 0.66
C VAL A 325 -2.47 -15.44 0.11
N VAL A 326 -3.03 -14.49 0.87
CA VAL A 326 -3.11 -13.09 0.42
C VAL A 326 -1.71 -12.51 0.19
N GLU A 327 -0.79 -12.67 1.13
CA GLU A 327 0.60 -12.21 0.96
C GLU A 327 1.28 -12.85 -0.27
N GLU A 328 1.07 -14.14 -0.53
CA GLU A 328 1.56 -14.76 -1.77
C GLU A 328 0.94 -14.12 -3.02
N LEU A 329 -0.39 -13.96 -3.07
CA LEU A 329 -1.06 -13.40 -4.24
C LEU A 329 -0.67 -11.93 -4.54
N LEU A 330 -0.10 -11.22 -3.57
CA LEU A 330 0.41 -9.85 -3.71
C LEU A 330 1.89 -9.80 -4.15
N LYS A 331 2.61 -10.93 -4.20
CA LYS A 331 3.99 -10.99 -4.71
C LYS A 331 4.01 -10.70 -6.21
N SER A 332 4.79 -9.71 -6.60
CA SER A 332 4.92 -9.27 -7.99
C SER A 332 6.21 -8.46 -8.16
N PRO A 333 6.54 -8.01 -9.39
CA PRO A 333 7.68 -7.11 -9.58
C PRO A 333 7.62 -5.84 -8.73
N ILE A 334 6.41 -5.36 -8.39
CA ILE A 334 6.18 -4.20 -7.52
C ILE A 334 6.74 -4.42 -6.12
N THR A 335 6.74 -5.66 -5.63
CA THR A 335 7.24 -6.06 -4.30
C THR A 335 8.60 -6.74 -4.37
N GLY A 336 9.27 -6.72 -5.53
CA GLY A 336 10.60 -7.32 -5.74
C GLY A 336 10.60 -8.80 -6.15
N TYR A 337 9.43 -9.39 -6.34
CA TYR A 337 9.29 -10.78 -6.78
C TYR A 337 9.10 -10.84 -8.29
N LEU A 338 10.22 -10.91 -9.02
CA LEU A 338 10.22 -10.77 -10.49
C LEU A 338 9.67 -11.99 -11.23
N GLU A 339 9.67 -13.16 -10.59
CA GLU A 339 9.39 -14.44 -11.25
C GLU A 339 8.09 -15.10 -10.78
N GLU A 340 7.51 -14.59 -9.69
CA GLU A 340 6.32 -15.16 -9.08
C GLU A 340 5.11 -14.93 -9.99
N ASN A 341 4.44 -16.02 -10.33
CA ASN A 341 3.26 -16.01 -11.19
C ASN A 341 2.16 -16.89 -10.60
N TYR A 342 0.91 -16.48 -10.75
CA TYR A 342 -0.22 -17.15 -10.12
C TYR A 342 -1.32 -17.47 -11.14
N THR A 343 -1.92 -18.64 -11.01
CA THR A 343 -3.20 -18.97 -11.66
C THR A 343 -4.24 -19.16 -10.56
N ILE A 344 -5.29 -18.34 -10.57
CA ILE A 344 -6.40 -18.44 -9.62
C ILE A 344 -7.67 -18.90 -10.33
N LEU A 345 -8.32 -19.92 -9.77
CA LEU A 345 -9.65 -20.39 -10.17
C LEU A 345 -10.70 -19.86 -9.18
N LEU A 346 -11.38 -18.77 -9.49
CA LEU A 346 -12.27 -18.10 -8.54
C LEU A 346 -13.71 -18.67 -8.58
N PRO A 347 -14.20 -19.28 -7.49
CA PRO A 347 -15.62 -19.55 -7.35
C PRO A 347 -16.36 -18.24 -7.07
N SER A 348 -17.43 -17.97 -7.82
CA SER A 348 -18.30 -16.82 -7.57
C SER A 348 -19.10 -16.98 -6.27
N ASP A 349 -19.60 -15.87 -5.75
CA ASP A 349 -20.54 -15.84 -4.64
C ASP A 349 -21.79 -16.67 -4.92
N GLU A 350 -22.29 -16.64 -6.17
CA GLU A 350 -23.41 -17.48 -6.60
C GLU A 350 -23.07 -18.96 -6.49
N LEU A 351 -21.88 -19.37 -6.94
CA LEU A 351 -21.44 -20.75 -6.89
C LEU A 351 -21.22 -21.22 -5.44
N LEU A 352 -20.62 -20.40 -4.58
CA LEU A 352 -20.47 -20.70 -3.15
C LEU A 352 -21.84 -20.84 -2.46
N LYS A 353 -22.81 -19.99 -2.79
CA LYS A 353 -24.19 -20.08 -2.26
C LYS A 353 -24.89 -21.34 -2.76
N ALA A 354 -24.73 -21.70 -4.03
CA ALA A 354 -25.27 -22.93 -4.59
C ALA A 354 -24.68 -24.19 -3.92
N ASP A 355 -23.41 -24.12 -3.50
CA ASP A 355 -22.73 -25.14 -2.71
C ASP A 355 -23.12 -25.11 -1.20
N GLY A 356 -24.04 -24.21 -0.82
CA GLY A 356 -24.67 -24.15 0.49
C GLY A 356 -24.04 -23.17 1.48
N TYR A 357 -23.09 -22.33 1.04
CA TYR A 357 -22.46 -21.33 1.91
C TYR A 357 -23.32 -20.08 2.12
N THR A 358 -23.25 -19.57 3.34
CA THR A 358 -23.68 -18.20 3.67
C THR A 358 -22.60 -17.52 4.51
N TYR A 359 -22.59 -16.19 4.49
CA TYR A 359 -21.69 -15.37 5.30
C TYR A 359 -22.51 -14.36 6.11
N ASN A 360 -22.18 -14.24 7.39
CA ASN A 360 -22.74 -13.24 8.28
C ASN A 360 -21.65 -12.20 8.58
N GLU A 361 -21.85 -10.98 8.05
CA GLU A 361 -20.89 -9.88 8.19
C GLU A 361 -20.76 -9.38 9.63
N ASN A 362 -21.83 -9.45 10.43
CA ASN A 362 -21.83 -8.97 11.83
C ASN A 362 -20.96 -9.87 12.71
N ASP A 363 -21.06 -11.18 12.51
CA ASP A 363 -20.34 -12.18 13.32
C ASP A 363 -19.05 -12.66 12.65
N ASN A 364 -18.74 -12.18 11.43
CA ASN A 364 -17.61 -12.62 10.62
C ASN A 364 -17.55 -14.17 10.52
N THR A 365 -18.68 -14.82 10.25
CA THR A 365 -18.82 -16.28 10.26
C THR A 365 -19.38 -16.84 8.97
N PHE A 366 -18.83 -17.97 8.54
CA PHE A 366 -19.40 -18.75 7.44
C PHE A 366 -20.21 -19.91 8.00
N ALA A 367 -21.35 -20.19 7.37
CA ALA A 367 -22.10 -21.41 7.55
C ALA A 367 -22.18 -22.17 6.23
N ASN A 368 -22.36 -23.48 6.31
CA ASN A 368 -22.60 -24.32 5.14
C ASN A 368 -23.69 -25.35 5.47
N SER A 369 -24.79 -25.33 4.72
CA SER A 369 -25.92 -26.25 4.89
C SER A 369 -25.65 -27.64 4.30
N SER A 370 -24.68 -27.74 3.38
CA SER A 370 -24.32 -28.94 2.63
C SER A 370 -23.20 -29.77 3.30
N LYS A 371 -22.82 -29.47 4.54
CA LYS A 371 -21.67 -30.11 5.20
C LYS A 371 -21.90 -31.62 5.38
N LEU A 372 -20.99 -32.43 4.85
CA LEU A 372 -21.01 -33.89 4.99
C LEU A 372 -20.47 -34.30 6.37
N GLY A 373 -21.40 -34.56 7.30
CA GLY A 373 -21.09 -35.11 8.62
C GLY A 373 -20.70 -34.10 9.70
N SER A 374 -20.67 -34.55 10.95
CA SER A 374 -20.43 -33.72 12.14
C SER A 374 -18.97 -33.30 12.34
N SER A 375 -18.01 -33.84 11.57
CA SER A 375 -16.57 -33.67 11.78
C SER A 375 -15.90 -32.60 10.91
N MET A 376 -16.58 -32.04 9.90
CA MET A 376 -16.03 -30.97 9.05
C MET A 376 -16.82 -29.69 9.27
N ASN A 377 -16.18 -28.67 9.84
CA ASN A 377 -16.80 -27.35 10.00
C ASN A 377 -16.79 -26.60 8.65
N ALA A 378 -17.66 -25.59 8.52
CA ALA A 378 -17.83 -24.84 7.26
C ALA A 378 -16.54 -24.09 6.87
N ASP A 379 -15.85 -23.50 7.85
CA ASP A 379 -14.61 -22.74 7.67
C ASP A 379 -13.48 -23.61 7.09
N ASP A 380 -13.24 -24.81 7.63
CA ASP A 380 -12.16 -25.69 7.17
C ASP A 380 -12.44 -26.26 5.79
N ARG A 381 -13.71 -26.54 5.46
CA ARG A 381 -14.09 -26.88 4.08
C ARG A 381 -13.83 -25.70 3.13
N LEU A 382 -14.22 -24.48 3.51
CA LEU A 382 -14.04 -23.30 2.66
C LEU A 382 -12.56 -22.99 2.45
N LYS A 383 -11.75 -23.06 3.51
CA LYS A 383 -10.30 -22.93 3.42
C LYS A 383 -9.71 -23.90 2.41
N ARG A 384 -10.11 -25.17 2.48
CA ARG A 384 -9.62 -26.21 1.56
C ARG A 384 -10.02 -25.92 0.11
N LEU A 385 -11.27 -25.53 -0.12
CA LEU A 385 -11.78 -25.21 -1.45
C LEU A 385 -11.01 -24.04 -2.07
N LEU A 386 -10.80 -22.95 -1.33
CA LEU A 386 -10.10 -21.77 -1.84
C LEU A 386 -8.61 -22.04 -2.07
N GLN A 387 -7.94 -22.78 -1.18
CA GLN A 387 -6.54 -23.18 -1.37
C GLN A 387 -6.34 -24.05 -2.60
N MET A 388 -7.27 -24.98 -2.86
CA MET A 388 -7.25 -25.84 -4.06
C MET A 388 -7.33 -25.05 -5.37
N CYS A 389 -7.84 -23.83 -5.31
CA CYS A 389 -8.01 -22.93 -6.45
C CYS A 389 -6.80 -22.04 -6.76
N VAL A 390 -5.72 -22.09 -5.98
CA VAL A 390 -4.55 -21.22 -6.16
C VAL A 390 -3.34 -22.04 -6.60
N PHE A 391 -2.77 -21.71 -7.75
CA PHE A 391 -1.59 -22.35 -8.30
C PHE A 391 -0.45 -21.35 -8.46
N LYS A 392 0.57 -21.49 -7.60
CA LYS A 392 1.83 -20.77 -7.73
C LYS A 392 2.68 -21.35 -8.86
N ARG A 393 3.27 -20.47 -9.67
CA ARG A 393 4.06 -20.75 -10.86
C ARG A 393 5.26 -19.80 -10.92
N ILE A 394 6.24 -20.20 -11.71
CA ILE A 394 7.43 -19.43 -12.03
C ILE A 394 7.33 -19.01 -13.50
N LYS A 395 7.55 -17.72 -13.76
CA LYS A 395 7.63 -17.15 -15.10
C LYS A 395 8.78 -16.14 -15.17
N ASN A 396 9.85 -16.54 -15.83
CA ASN A 396 11.01 -15.72 -16.15
C ASN A 396 11.55 -16.10 -17.54
N ASP A 397 12.70 -15.55 -17.95
CA ASP A 397 13.28 -15.78 -19.28
C ASP A 397 13.81 -17.22 -19.48
N GLU A 398 14.04 -17.96 -18.40
CA GLU A 398 14.60 -19.32 -18.41
C GLU A 398 13.51 -20.40 -18.22
N VAL A 399 12.52 -20.11 -17.37
CA VAL A 399 11.50 -21.04 -16.91
C VAL A 399 10.13 -20.38 -17.02
N ASN A 400 9.24 -21.02 -17.76
CA ASN A 400 7.83 -20.64 -17.82
C ASN A 400 6.95 -21.85 -17.49
N THR A 401 6.38 -21.83 -16.29
CA THR A 401 5.44 -22.83 -15.79
C THR A 401 4.01 -22.30 -15.70
N GLU A 402 3.75 -21.09 -16.22
CA GLU A 402 2.42 -20.49 -16.25
C GLU A 402 1.38 -21.44 -16.88
N ILE A 403 0.21 -21.55 -16.25
CA ILE A 403 -0.93 -22.21 -16.88
C ILE A 403 -1.61 -21.18 -17.78
N ALA A 404 -1.13 -21.07 -19.02
CA ALA A 404 -1.63 -20.08 -19.98
C ALA A 404 -3.11 -20.30 -20.36
N ASN A 405 -3.53 -21.56 -20.41
CA ASN A 405 -4.89 -22.03 -20.64
C ASN A 405 -5.04 -23.47 -20.13
N PHE A 406 -6.26 -24.01 -20.26
CA PHE A 406 -6.60 -25.36 -19.82
C PHE A 406 -6.83 -26.33 -21.00
N ALA A 407 -6.11 -26.15 -22.12
CA ALA A 407 -6.26 -26.99 -23.33
C ALA A 407 -5.76 -28.44 -23.13
N GLY A 408 -4.88 -28.68 -22.17
CA GLY A 408 -4.28 -29.98 -21.87
C GLY A 408 -2.86 -30.12 -22.39
N SER A 409 -2.33 -31.34 -22.42
CA SER A 409 -0.96 -31.63 -22.86
C SER A 409 -0.92 -32.92 -23.68
N PRO A 410 -1.08 -32.83 -25.02
CA PRO A 410 -1.03 -34.00 -25.91
C PRO A 410 0.29 -34.78 -25.81
N SER A 411 1.39 -34.10 -25.47
CA SER A 411 2.73 -34.68 -25.42
C SER A 411 3.00 -35.57 -24.20
N LEU A 412 2.18 -35.50 -23.15
CA LEU A 412 2.38 -36.29 -21.92
C LEU A 412 1.89 -37.75 -22.02
N GLY A 413 1.18 -38.14 -23.09
CA GLY A 413 0.72 -39.53 -23.30
C GLY A 413 -0.44 -40.01 -22.41
N TYR A 414 -0.84 -39.24 -21.39
CA TYR A 414 -1.96 -39.54 -20.49
C TYR A 414 -3.32 -39.08 -21.03
N GLY A 415 -3.71 -39.54 -22.22
CA GLY A 415 -5.00 -39.18 -22.84
C GLY A 415 -5.10 -37.70 -23.28
N GLY A 416 -3.97 -36.99 -23.31
CA GLY A 416 -3.86 -35.57 -23.65
C GLY A 416 -4.20 -34.62 -22.50
N TYR A 417 -4.38 -35.11 -21.27
CA TYR A 417 -4.56 -34.25 -20.11
C TYR A 417 -3.26 -33.54 -19.73
N GLY A 418 -3.38 -32.26 -19.38
CA GLY A 418 -2.40 -31.53 -18.59
C GLY A 418 -2.66 -31.75 -17.10
N TYR A 419 -1.62 -31.56 -16.28
CA TYR A 419 -1.69 -31.73 -14.83
C TYR A 419 -1.02 -30.56 -14.13
N ALA A 420 -1.59 -30.17 -13.00
CA ALA A 420 -1.07 -29.11 -12.16
C ALA A 420 -1.24 -29.49 -10.69
N VAL A 421 -0.20 -29.27 -9.90
CA VAL A 421 -0.24 -29.41 -8.44
C VAL A 421 -0.01 -28.04 -7.82
N ASN A 422 -0.73 -27.72 -6.75
CA ASN A 422 -0.51 -26.51 -5.95
C ASN A 422 0.38 -26.81 -4.72
N ASP A 423 0.78 -25.76 -4.00
CA ASP A 423 1.64 -25.87 -2.82
C ASP A 423 0.97 -26.59 -1.64
N TYR A 424 -0.34 -26.84 -1.72
CA TYR A 424 -1.12 -27.57 -0.72
C TYR A 424 -1.30 -29.05 -1.06
N GLY A 425 -0.67 -29.53 -2.13
CA GLY A 425 -0.73 -30.92 -2.59
C GLY A 425 -2.05 -31.31 -3.28
N ASP A 426 -2.88 -30.34 -3.66
CA ASP A 426 -4.01 -30.59 -4.56
C ASP A 426 -3.54 -30.71 -5.98
N MET A 427 -4.08 -31.72 -6.66
CA MET A 427 -3.86 -31.94 -8.08
C MET A 427 -5.15 -31.68 -8.85
N ILE A 428 -5.00 -30.98 -9.96
CA ILE A 428 -5.99 -30.91 -11.03
C ILE A 428 -5.45 -31.56 -12.29
N ARG A 429 -6.35 -32.20 -13.05
CA ARG A 429 -6.11 -32.50 -14.46
C ARG A 429 -6.99 -31.60 -15.31
N PHE A 430 -6.53 -31.25 -16.51
CA PHE A 430 -7.26 -30.36 -17.38
C PHE A 430 -7.07 -30.68 -18.86
N LYS A 431 -8.09 -30.43 -19.66
CA LYS A 431 -8.11 -30.63 -21.12
C LYS A 431 -9.32 -29.88 -21.70
N ASP A 432 -9.19 -29.32 -22.90
CA ASP A 432 -10.32 -28.67 -23.62
C ASP A 432 -11.07 -27.61 -22.78
N ASN A 433 -10.34 -26.86 -21.94
CA ASN A 433 -10.84 -25.90 -20.96
C ASN A 433 -11.74 -26.46 -19.84
N LYS A 434 -11.71 -27.79 -19.69
CA LYS A 434 -12.32 -28.51 -18.56
C LYS A 434 -11.24 -28.88 -17.55
N ILE A 435 -11.60 -28.77 -16.28
CA ILE A 435 -10.75 -29.03 -15.13
C ILE A 435 -11.46 -30.03 -14.23
N GLN A 436 -10.70 -30.96 -13.66
CA GLN A 436 -11.18 -31.88 -12.64
C GLN A 436 -10.16 -31.95 -11.51
N ALA A 437 -10.58 -31.60 -10.30
CA ALA A 437 -9.86 -31.98 -9.08
C ALA A 437 -10.21 -33.43 -8.72
N VAL A 438 -9.48 -34.01 -7.75
CA VAL A 438 -9.63 -35.43 -7.39
C VAL A 438 -11.07 -35.82 -7.04
N GLY A 439 -11.82 -34.97 -6.34
CA GLY A 439 -13.24 -35.22 -6.06
C GLY A 439 -14.07 -35.26 -7.34
N ASN A 440 -13.91 -34.26 -8.22
CA ASN A 440 -14.63 -34.22 -9.50
C ASN A 440 -14.33 -35.44 -10.38
N ILE A 441 -13.10 -35.98 -10.35
CA ILE A 441 -12.75 -37.21 -11.07
C ILE A 441 -13.57 -38.41 -10.54
N LEU A 442 -13.74 -38.51 -9.23
CA LEU A 442 -14.51 -39.60 -8.60
C LEU A 442 -16.00 -39.48 -8.91
N ASP A 443 -16.51 -38.25 -8.97
CA ASP A 443 -17.92 -37.96 -9.22
C ASP A 443 -18.27 -37.98 -10.72
N GLY A 444 -17.26 -38.05 -11.59
CA GLY A 444 -17.46 -37.97 -13.05
C GLY A 444 -17.84 -36.55 -13.53
N ASP A 445 -17.52 -35.53 -12.73
CA ASP A 445 -17.85 -34.13 -12.99
C ASP A 445 -16.69 -33.38 -13.64
N GLU A 446 -17.03 -32.39 -14.47
CA GLU A 446 -16.08 -31.47 -15.11
C GLU A 446 -16.44 -30.02 -14.81
N VAL A 447 -15.41 -29.21 -14.55
CA VAL A 447 -15.50 -27.77 -14.27
C VAL A 447 -14.95 -27.00 -15.47
N THR A 448 -15.71 -26.05 -16.01
CA THR A 448 -15.21 -25.13 -17.04
C THR A 448 -14.51 -23.96 -16.39
N ALA A 449 -13.31 -23.62 -16.88
CA ALA A 449 -12.62 -22.40 -16.49
C ALA A 449 -12.61 -21.38 -17.64
N THR A 450 -13.03 -20.16 -17.33
CA THR A 450 -13.07 -19.04 -18.27
C THR A 450 -12.16 -17.94 -17.77
N GLU A 451 -11.16 -17.55 -18.56
CA GLU A 451 -10.23 -16.47 -18.21
C GLU A 451 -10.98 -15.14 -18.12
N LEU A 452 -10.74 -14.42 -17.04
CA LEU A 452 -11.18 -13.03 -16.87
C LEU A 452 -10.13 -12.13 -17.53
N LYS A 453 -10.53 -11.47 -18.63
CA LYS A 453 -9.63 -10.72 -19.53
C LYS A 453 -9.83 -9.21 -19.48
N ASP A 454 -10.68 -8.76 -18.58
CA ASP A 454 -11.03 -7.36 -18.34
C ASP A 454 -9.87 -6.56 -17.76
N PHE A 455 -8.87 -7.23 -17.17
CA PHE A 455 -7.69 -6.57 -16.61
C PHE A 455 -6.39 -7.35 -16.83
N ALA A 456 -5.30 -6.62 -17.04
CA ALA A 456 -3.96 -7.19 -17.22
C ALA A 456 -3.18 -7.22 -15.90
N TYR A 457 -3.28 -8.33 -15.16
CA TYR A 457 -2.53 -8.52 -13.92
C TYR A 457 -1.02 -8.67 -14.19
N ASN A 458 -0.19 -8.15 -13.30
CA ASN A 458 1.27 -8.15 -13.44
C ASN A 458 1.97 -9.38 -12.86
N ASN A 459 1.21 -10.30 -12.24
CA ASN A 459 1.74 -11.48 -11.57
C ASN A 459 0.88 -12.75 -11.81
N GLY A 460 0.09 -12.81 -12.88
CA GLY A 460 -0.70 -14.03 -13.13
C GLY A 460 -1.94 -13.86 -13.98
N ARG A 461 -2.83 -14.85 -13.85
CA ARG A 461 -4.12 -14.94 -14.53
C ARG A 461 -5.21 -15.37 -13.56
N VAL A 462 -6.42 -14.89 -13.82
CA VAL A 462 -7.61 -15.24 -13.05
C VAL A 462 -8.63 -15.88 -13.98
N PHE A 463 -9.27 -16.95 -13.50
CA PHE A 463 -10.30 -17.67 -14.22
C PHE A 463 -11.52 -17.83 -13.33
N GLY A 464 -12.70 -17.48 -13.83
CA GLY A 464 -13.96 -17.88 -13.22
C GLY A 464 -14.25 -19.36 -13.50
N ILE A 465 -14.91 -20.03 -12.55
CA ILE A 465 -15.33 -21.43 -12.69
C ILE A 465 -16.86 -21.58 -12.62
N ASP A 466 -17.42 -22.49 -13.42
CA ASP A 466 -18.87 -22.74 -13.48
C ASP A 466 -19.39 -23.77 -12.46
N LYS A 467 -18.47 -24.52 -11.85
CA LYS A 467 -18.74 -25.54 -10.84
C LYS A 467 -17.61 -25.58 -9.82
N MET A 468 -17.91 -26.04 -8.61
CA MET A 468 -16.89 -26.16 -7.57
C MET A 468 -15.88 -27.26 -7.89
N LEU A 469 -14.59 -26.95 -7.76
CA LEU A 469 -13.59 -28.00 -7.61
C LEU A 469 -13.84 -28.74 -6.29
N GLN A 470 -13.86 -30.06 -6.35
CA GLN A 470 -14.10 -30.92 -5.19
C GLN A 470 -12.84 -31.71 -4.82
N PHE A 471 -12.59 -31.84 -3.53
CA PHE A 471 -11.57 -32.74 -2.99
C PHE A 471 -12.20 -34.09 -2.62
N SER A 472 -11.39 -35.14 -2.50
CA SER A 472 -11.90 -36.50 -2.22
C SER A 472 -12.74 -36.57 -0.95
N HIS A 473 -13.92 -37.20 -1.04
CA HIS A 473 -14.80 -37.50 0.11
C HIS A 473 -14.25 -38.58 1.05
N ALA A 474 -13.17 -39.27 0.68
CA ALA A 474 -12.57 -40.27 1.53
C ALA A 474 -12.03 -39.61 2.80
N GLN A 475 -12.67 -39.92 3.94
CA GLN A 475 -12.23 -39.48 5.26
C GLN A 475 -10.71 -39.69 5.40
N ARG A 476 -10.02 -38.67 5.91
CA ARG A 476 -8.60 -38.65 6.29
C ARG A 476 -8.25 -39.65 7.42
N ASN A 477 -9.02 -40.73 7.59
CA ASN A 477 -8.85 -41.79 8.59
C ASN A 477 -8.27 -43.10 8.06
N LEU A 478 -8.02 -43.26 6.75
CA LEU A 478 -7.58 -44.54 6.19
C LEU A 478 -6.10 -44.64 5.79
N LEU A 479 -5.32 -43.55 5.82
CA LEU A 479 -3.89 -43.59 5.48
C LEU A 479 -2.94 -43.64 6.70
N TRP A 480 -3.38 -43.24 7.89
CA TRP A 480 -2.59 -43.40 9.12
C TRP A 480 -2.88 -44.70 9.90
N GLN A 481 -4.01 -45.39 9.63
CA GLN A 481 -4.26 -46.74 10.19
C GLN A 481 -3.85 -47.88 9.24
N LYS A 482 -3.65 -47.62 7.95
CA LYS A 482 -3.06 -48.60 7.00
C LYS A 482 -1.57 -48.37 6.72
N GLY A 483 -0.95 -47.33 7.29
CA GLY A 483 0.50 -47.16 7.36
C GLY A 483 1.22 -48.22 8.22
N GLY A 484 0.48 -49.03 8.98
CA GLY A 484 1.02 -50.15 9.75
C GLY A 484 1.25 -51.46 8.97
N LYS A 485 0.89 -51.54 7.68
CA LYS A 485 1.06 -52.77 6.88
C LYS A 485 1.76 -52.60 5.52
N ILE A 486 2.29 -51.42 5.21
CA ILE A 486 3.16 -51.19 4.03
C ILE A 486 4.60 -50.89 4.48
N ARG A 487 5.08 -51.65 5.46
CA ARG A 487 6.50 -51.71 5.87
C ARG A 487 7.06 -53.15 5.91
N GLN A 488 6.38 -54.09 5.24
CA GLN A 488 6.80 -55.50 5.19
C GLN A 488 6.97 -56.10 3.79
N TYR A 489 6.91 -55.31 2.72
CA TYR A 489 7.10 -55.81 1.33
C TYR A 489 8.26 -55.14 0.56
N MET A 490 9.29 -54.64 1.27
CA MET A 490 10.58 -54.23 0.67
C MET A 490 11.80 -54.93 1.29
N HIS A 491 11.63 -56.14 1.80
CA HIS A 491 12.73 -57.04 2.16
C HIS A 491 12.44 -58.44 1.64
N SER A 492 12.42 -58.61 0.32
CA SER A 492 12.64 -59.89 -0.36
C SER A 492 12.78 -59.65 -1.86
N LEU A 493 13.88 -59.04 -2.25
CA LEU A 493 14.48 -59.31 -3.56
C LEU A 493 15.79 -60.04 -3.28
N PRO A 494 15.98 -61.27 -3.80
CA PRO A 494 17.22 -61.98 -3.63
C PRO A 494 18.28 -61.34 -4.53
N SER A 495 19.46 -61.20 -3.96
CA SER A 495 20.69 -60.84 -4.66
C SER A 495 21.00 -61.79 -5.82
N MET A 496 21.07 -61.26 -7.05
CA MET A 496 21.99 -61.64 -8.11
C MET A 496 22.36 -60.41 -8.92
#